data_AF-A0A821PK53-F1
#
_entry.id   AF-A0A821PK53-F1
#
_cell.length_a   1.000
_cell.length_b   1.000
_cell.length_c   1.000
_cell.angle_alpha   90.00
_cell.angle_beta   90.00
_cell.angle_gamma   90.00
#
_symmetry.space_group_name_H-M   'P 1'
#
loop_
_entity.id
_entity.type
_entity.pdbx_description
1 polymer ?
#
loop_
_entity_poly.entity_id
_entity_poly.type
_entity_poly.pdbx_seq_one_letter_code
_entity_poly.pdbx_strand_id
1 'polypeptide(L)' 'VPKILDSIRPDRQIVMFSATFPKKMEALARKNLYKPIEATIGERSIVCKDIIQNGIILDDDDDDQKY' A
#
# COMPACT_ATOMS: atom_id res chain seq x y z
N VAL A 1 23.50 -6.72 4.57
CA VAL A 1 23.15 -6.03 5.84
C VAL A 1 23.00 -4.54 5.50
N PRO A 2 21.93 -3.83 5.91
CA PRO A 2 21.68 -2.45 5.48
C PRO A 2 22.75 -1.50 6.06
N LYS A 3 23.82 -1.29 5.29
CA LYS A 3 25.06 -0.62 5.70
C LYS A 3 24.84 0.77 6.30
N ILE A 4 23.82 1.49 5.83
CA ILE A 4 23.52 2.85 6.28
C ILE A 4 22.95 2.86 7.70
N LEU A 5 22.00 1.96 8.00
CA LEU A 5 21.33 1.93 9.30
C LEU A 5 22.29 1.48 10.42
N ASP A 6 23.22 0.59 10.10
CA ASP A 6 24.24 0.10 11.04
C ASP A 6 25.33 1.15 11.30
N SER A 7 25.49 2.12 10.40
CA SER A 7 26.49 3.19 10.50
C SER A 7 25.98 4.43 11.24
N ILE A 8 24.70 4.47 11.62
CA ILE A 8 24.10 5.56 12.38
C ILE A 8 23.97 5.15 13.85
N ARG A 9 24.11 6.13 14.75
CA ARG A 9 23.92 5.95 16.19
C ARG A 9 22.62 5.20 16.53
N PRO A 10 22.62 4.33 17.56
CA PRO A 10 21.47 3.50 17.92
C PRO A 10 20.31 4.29 18.51
N ASP A 11 20.54 5.44 19.12
CA ASP A 11 19.56 6.38 19.71
C ASP A 11 18.87 7.28 18.68
N ARG A 12 18.79 6.84 17.43
CA ARG A 12 18.14 7.59 16.35
C ARG A 12 16.63 7.35 16.32
N GLN A 13 15.88 8.38 15.92
CA GLN A 13 14.50 8.21 15.50
C GLN A 13 14.46 7.88 14.00
N ILE A 14 13.72 6.83 13.64
CA ILE A 14 13.55 6.40 12.24
C ILE A 14 12.07 6.58 11.89
N VAL A 15 11.81 7.22 10.76
CA VAL A 15 10.48 7.36 10.18
C VAL A 15 10.47 6.66 8.83
N MET A 16 9.38 5.95 8.54
CA MET A 16 9.19 5.25 7.27
C MET A 16 7.83 5.63 6.70
N PHE A 17 7.83 6.10 5.46
CA PHE A 17 6.62 6.40 4.70
C PHE A 17 6.48 5.38 3.58
N SER A 18 5.27 4.85 3.40
CA SER A 18 4.95 3.97 2.27
C SER A 18 3.49 4.11 1.87
N ALA A 19 3.24 4.07 0.56
CA ALA A 19 1.89 4.01 0.00
C ALA A 19 1.28 2.60 0.09
N THR A 20 2.11 1.57 0.22
CA THR A 20 1.66 0.16 0.32
C THR A 20 2.47 -0.59 1.38
N PHE A 21 1.87 -1.58 2.04
CA PHE A 21 2.55 -2.31 3.11
C PHE A 21 2.55 -3.83 2.87
N PRO A 22 3.42 -4.34 1.96
CA PRO A 22 3.58 -5.77 1.74
C PRO A 22 4.38 -6.42 2.88
N LYS A 23 4.14 -7.72 3.14
CA LYS A 23 4.77 -8.49 4.24
C LYS A 23 6.30 -8.35 4.33
N LYS A 24 7.00 -8.26 3.19
CA LYS A 24 8.47 -8.08 3.16
C LYS A 24 8.91 -6.73 3.71
N MET A 25 8.13 -5.67 3.44
CA MET A 25 8.40 -4.33 3.95
C MET A 25 8.11 -4.27 5.46
N GLU A 26 7.02 -4.90 5.90
CA GLU A 26 6.69 -5.02 7.33
C GLU A 26 7.82 -5.70 8.12
N ALA A 27 8.37 -6.81 7.60
CA ALA A 27 9.50 -7.50 8.22
C ALA A 27 10.74 -6.60 8.34
N LEU A 28 11.03 -5.76 7.33
CA LEU A 28 12.14 -4.82 7.37
C LEU A 28 11.88 -3.69 8.39
N ALA A 29 10.66 -3.18 8.43
CA ALA A 29 10.23 -2.14 9.35
C ALA A 29 10.36 -2.60 10.80
N ARG A 30 9.78 -3.77 11.14
CA ARG A 30 9.86 -4.38 12.47
C ARG A 30 11.28 -4.68 12.92
N LYS A 31 12.18 -4.99 11.99
CA LYS A 31 13.59 -5.26 12.30
C LYS A 31 14.38 -3.99 12.65
N ASN A 32 14.06 -2.87 12.02
CA ASN A 32 14.86 -1.65 12.13
C ASN A 32 14.23 -0.57 13.03
N LEU A 33 12.92 -0.59 13.22
CA LEU A 33 12.19 0.35 14.07
C LEU A 33 12.06 -0.17 15.50
N TYR A 34 12.30 0.70 16.48
CA TYR A 34 12.08 0.39 17.89
C TYR A 34 10.74 0.97 18.35
N LYS A 35 9.82 0.11 18.80
CA LYS A 35 8.46 0.49 19.26
C LYS A 35 7.77 1.51 18.32
N PRO A 36 7.60 1.20 17.02
CA PRO A 36 7.03 2.15 16.08
C PRO A 36 5.55 2.44 16.37
N ILE A 37 5.13 3.66 16.08
CA ILE A 37 3.72 4.02 15.94
C ILE A 37 3.34 3.84 14.47
N GLU A 38 2.28 3.09 14.21
CA GLU A 38 1.73 2.88 12.87
C GLU A 38 0.54 3.81 12.66
N ALA A 39 0.62 4.65 11.63
CA ALA A 39 -0.46 5.54 11.21
C ALA A 39 -0.83 5.23 9.75
N THR A 40 -2.00 4.63 9.56
CA THR A 40 -2.53 4.31 8.23
C THR A 40 -3.62 5.31 7.87
N ILE A 41 -3.49 5.95 6.71
CA ILE A 41 -4.48 6.89 6.18
C ILE A 41 -5.28 6.18 5.08
N GLY A 42 -6.55 5.89 5.36
CA GLY A 42 -7.45 5.12 4.50
C GLY A 42 -7.43 3.61 4.75
N GLU A 43 -8.50 2.89 4.39
CA GLU A 43 -8.49 1.42 4.35
C GLU A 43 -8.08 0.91 2.96
N ARG A 44 -7.57 -0.32 2.92
CA ARG A 44 -7.36 -1.08 1.70
C ARG A 44 -8.71 -1.24 0.98
N SER A 45 -8.86 -0.61 -0.19
CA SER A 45 -10.02 -0.78 -1.09
C SER A 45 -11.27 0.08 -0.81
N ILE A 46 -11.17 1.23 -0.14
CA ILE A 46 -12.31 2.16 -0.14
C ILE A 46 -12.31 2.95 -1.45
N VAL A 47 -13.27 2.65 -2.32
CA VAL A 47 -13.68 3.57 -3.39
C VAL A 47 -14.12 4.88 -2.75
N CYS A 48 -13.73 6.02 -3.33
CA CYS A 48 -14.15 7.33 -2.85
C CYS A 48 -15.67 7.37 -2.64
N LYS A 49 -16.12 7.69 -1.42
CA LYS A 49 -17.55 7.69 -1.05
C LYS A 49 -18.37 8.67 -1.89
N ASP A 50 -17.72 9.68 -2.46
CA ASP A 50 -18.36 10.73 -3.25
C ASP A 50 -18.49 10.38 -4.75
N ILE A 51 -18.01 9.20 -5.18
CA ILE A 51 -18.05 8.79 -6.58
C ILE A 51 -19.08 7.67 -6.76
N ILE A 52 -20.11 7.93 -7.58
CA ILE A 52 -21.07 6.91 -8.02
C ILE A 52 -20.41 6.10 -9.15
N GLN A 53 -20.21 4.80 -8.94
CA GLN A 53 -19.65 3.88 -9.93
C GLN A 53 -20.75 2.98 -10.48
N ASN A 54 -21.01 3.05 -11.79
CA ASN A 54 -21.92 2.15 -12.51
C ASN A 54 -21.10 1.22 -13.40
N GLY A 55 -21.28 -0.09 -13.27
CA GLY A 55 -20.72 -1.10 -14.16
C GLY A 55 -21.83 -1.75 -14.97
N ILE A 56 -21.62 -1.92 -16.28
CA ILE A 56 -22.50 -2.68 -17.17
C ILE A 56 -21.72 -3.93 -17.57
N ILE A 57 -22.35 -5.09 -17.46
CA ILE A 57 -21.83 -6.35 -17.99
C ILE A 57 -22.39 -6.47 -19.40
N LEU A 58 -21.50 -6.56 -20.38
CA LEU A 58 -21.83 -6.85 -21.77
C LEU A 58 -21.42 -8.30 -22.01
N ASP A 59 -22.31 -9.09 -22.59
CA ASP A 59 -21.98 -10.44 -23.05
C ASP A 59 -21.21 -10.31 -24.38
N ASP A 60 -20.22 -11.17 -24.60
CA ASP A 60 -19.34 -11.13 -25.79
C ASP A 60 -20.10 -11.41 -27.12
N ASP A 61 -21.38 -11.78 -27.06
CA ASP A 61 -22.21 -12.18 -28.21
C ASP A 61 -22.87 -10.99 -28.96
N ASP A 62 -22.67 -9.74 -28.52
CA ASP A 62 -23.29 -8.55 -29.13
C ASP A 62 -22.50 -7.97 -30.32
N ASP A 63 -21.35 -8.54 -30.70
CA ASP A 63 -20.51 -8.08 -31.83
C ASP A 63 -20.85 -8.74 -33.19
N ASP A 64 -21.86 -9.62 -33.27
CA ASP A 64 -22.21 -10.34 -34.52
C ASP A 64 -23.37 -9.73 -35.34
N GLN A 65 -23.84 -8.52 -35.03
CA GLN A 65 -24.88 -7.85 -35.82
C GLN A 65 -24.68 -6.34 -36.00
N LYS A 66 -23.62 -5.92 -36.71
CA LYS A 66 -23.64 -4.63 -37.41
C LYS A 66 -22.72 -4.50 -38.64
N TYR A 67 -23.30 -4.88 -39.79
CA TYR A 67 -22.89 -4.70 -41.19
C TYR A 67 -21.78 -5.61 -41.73
#